data_AF-A0A9N9MWB7-F1
#
_entry.id   AF-A0A9N9MWB7-F1
#
_cell.length_a   1.000
_cell.length_b   1.000
_cell.length_c   1.000
_cell.angle_alpha   90.00
_cell.angle_beta   90.00
_cell.angle_gamma   90.00
#
_symmetry.space_group_name_H-M   'P 1'
#
loop_
_entity.id
_entity.type
_entity.pdbx_description
1 polymer ?
#
loop_
_entity_poly.entity_id
_entity_poly.type
_entity_poly.pdbx_seq_one_letter_code
_entity_poly.pdbx_strand_id
1 'polypeptide(L)'
;MCEILLNILRPKLGNVAYKNFYFFSTKVLPEKPKTPDTTAREALQKILKINAFEALKLLSAHRKLSILHSDLLKNNYKICKQNRLSKKSIRNYPCVLSERNLDSKIDKLKLLPLNLNVSLPLVQLPQKTLSLVKMNINDFMNKLKSFSTTFELPLDKTCEIFSKRLFLISKSSKEIKDILNLYYEHGFTKEDILKDLWILKYSNDFIINRLKFIQNQEKCVMKTWMLRCPEDTLIKHIRRQSENRVILGENSLVQYLSKKLHCGEANAKSLIRKHPQLQHKSLSKMNLMIDLLCKQGFNEDQICKSPKILLHSTETTLERVKQLASLGKIPNRLYILTKSQKLYTQYIENLIKTQKELTN
;
A
#
# COMPACT_ATOMS: atom_id res chain seq x y z
N MET A 1 -25.03 -11.79 -18.18
CA MET A 1 -24.38 -12.98 -17.60
C MET A 1 -24.16 -12.87 -16.07
N CYS A 2 -24.08 -11.68 -15.47
CA CYS A 2 -23.85 -11.53 -14.01
C CYS A 2 -25.08 -11.79 -13.11
N GLU A 3 -26.32 -11.51 -13.53
CA GLU A 3 -27.48 -11.66 -12.63
C GLU A 3 -27.92 -13.11 -12.38
N ILE A 4 -27.75 -13.99 -13.37
CA ILE A 4 -28.17 -15.40 -13.26
C ILE A 4 -27.28 -16.14 -12.24
N LEU A 5 -25.96 -15.89 -12.24
CA LEU A 5 -25.03 -16.43 -11.24
C LEU A 5 -25.27 -15.87 -9.83
N LEU A 6 -25.73 -14.62 -9.71
CA LEU A 6 -26.04 -13.98 -8.42
C LEU A 6 -27.29 -14.58 -7.76
N ASN A 7 -28.30 -15.00 -8.54
CA ASN A 7 -29.50 -15.63 -8.00
C ASN A 7 -29.25 -17.08 -7.53
N ILE A 8 -28.28 -17.79 -8.13
CA ILE A 8 -27.93 -19.17 -7.74
C ILE A 8 -27.16 -19.22 -6.40
N LEU A 9 -26.38 -18.18 -6.07
CA LEU A 9 -25.53 -18.16 -4.87
C LEU A 9 -26.20 -17.57 -3.62
N ARG A 10 -27.38 -16.94 -3.78
CA ARG A 10 -28.13 -16.26 -2.72
C ARG A 10 -28.54 -17.15 -1.53
N PRO A 11 -28.89 -18.45 -1.71
CA PRO A 11 -29.24 -19.31 -0.58
C PRO A 11 -28.01 -19.78 0.23
N LYS A 12 -26.80 -19.72 -0.35
CA LYS A 12 -25.56 -20.28 0.25
C LYS A 12 -24.71 -19.25 0.99
N LEU A 13 -24.94 -17.96 0.74
CA LEU A 13 -24.22 -16.86 1.37
C LEU A 13 -25.23 -16.08 2.21
N GLY A 14 -25.29 -16.36 3.52
CA GLY A 14 -26.16 -15.62 4.44
C GLY A 14 -26.03 -14.09 4.28
N ASN A 15 -27.07 -13.34 4.66
CA ASN A 15 -27.24 -11.91 4.37
C ASN A 15 -26.02 -11.01 4.65
N VAL A 16 -25.16 -11.37 5.62
CA VAL A 16 -23.92 -10.65 5.94
C VAL A 16 -22.82 -10.88 4.89
N ALA A 17 -22.68 -12.10 4.38
CA ALA A 17 -21.76 -12.43 3.30
C ALA A 17 -22.21 -11.84 1.96
N TYR A 18 -23.51 -11.75 1.71
CA TYR A 18 -24.08 -11.08 0.53
C TYR A 18 -23.78 -9.57 0.52
N LYS A 19 -23.95 -8.88 1.66
CA LYS A 19 -23.57 -7.46 1.81
C LYS A 19 -22.07 -7.24 1.59
N ASN A 20 -21.22 -8.12 2.11
CA ASN A 20 -19.78 -8.02 1.90
C ASN A 20 -19.39 -8.31 0.44
N PHE A 21 -20.02 -9.28 -0.23
CA PHE A 21 -19.74 -9.59 -1.64
C PHE A 21 -20.18 -8.44 -2.57
N TYR A 22 -21.34 -7.82 -2.30
CA TYR A 22 -21.78 -6.61 -3.01
C TYR A 22 -20.83 -5.43 -2.76
N PHE A 23 -20.31 -5.27 -1.54
CA PHE A 23 -19.34 -4.22 -1.20
C PHE A 23 -17.97 -4.40 -1.88
N PHE A 24 -17.56 -5.65 -2.17
CA PHE A 24 -16.34 -5.93 -2.92
C PHE A 24 -16.54 -5.87 -4.46
N SER A 25 -17.75 -6.13 -4.96
CA SER A 25 -18.07 -6.11 -6.41
C SER A 25 -18.37 -4.72 -6.97
N THR A 26 -18.66 -3.71 -6.13
CA THR A 26 -18.85 -2.32 -6.56
C THR A 26 -17.59 -1.47 -6.36
N LYS A 27 -16.40 -2.08 -6.30
CA LYS A 27 -15.19 -1.34 -6.70
C LYS A 27 -15.31 -1.02 -8.18
N VAL A 28 -15.97 0.10 -8.44
CA VAL A 28 -15.81 0.92 -9.63
C VAL A 28 -14.34 0.81 -10.03
N LEU A 29 -14.09 0.12 -11.14
CA LEU A 29 -12.81 0.20 -11.84
C LEU A 29 -12.39 1.67 -11.79
N PRO A 30 -11.17 2.02 -11.34
CA PRO A 30 -10.78 3.41 -11.30
C PRO A 30 -11.07 3.98 -12.68
N GLU A 31 -11.98 4.96 -12.74
CA GLU A 31 -12.27 5.69 -13.96
C GLU A 31 -10.93 5.97 -14.64
N LYS A 32 -10.82 5.66 -15.93
CA LYS A 32 -9.68 6.13 -16.75
C LYS A 32 -9.37 7.57 -16.32
N PRO A 33 -8.11 7.91 -16.03
CA PRO A 33 -7.79 9.24 -15.55
C PRO A 33 -8.40 10.26 -16.51
N LYS A 34 -9.42 10.99 -16.03
CA LYS A 34 -9.99 12.12 -16.78
C LYS A 34 -8.81 13.00 -17.15
N THR A 35 -8.65 13.25 -18.44
CA THR A 35 -7.61 14.12 -18.96
C THR A 35 -7.66 15.42 -18.16
N PRO A 36 -6.53 15.90 -17.60
CA PRO A 36 -6.52 17.12 -16.83
C PRO A 36 -7.15 18.24 -17.64
N ASP A 37 -8.05 19.01 -17.02
CA ASP A 37 -8.74 20.12 -17.69
C ASP A 37 -7.69 21.01 -18.38
N THR A 38 -7.84 21.17 -19.70
CA THR A 38 -6.89 21.89 -20.54
C THR A 38 -6.73 23.33 -20.05
N THR A 39 -7.81 23.89 -19.48
CA THR A 39 -7.85 25.23 -18.90
C THR A 39 -7.06 25.36 -17.59
N ALA A 40 -7.08 24.34 -16.73
CA ALA A 40 -6.30 24.33 -15.48
C ALA A 40 -4.80 24.24 -15.75
N ARG A 41 -4.40 23.44 -16.75
CA ARG A 41 -3.01 23.32 -17.20
C ARG A 41 -2.48 24.66 -17.73
N GLU A 42 -3.23 25.31 -18.60
CA GLU A 42 -2.86 26.63 -19.15
C GLU A 42 -2.79 27.71 -18.07
N ALA A 43 -3.75 27.72 -17.14
CA ALA A 43 -3.72 28.61 -15.99
C ALA A 43 -2.45 28.42 -15.15
N LEU A 44 -2.07 27.18 -14.83
CA LEU A 44 -0.86 26.86 -14.07
C LEU A 44 0.43 27.31 -14.80
N GLN A 45 0.52 27.05 -16.11
CA GLN A 45 1.65 27.51 -16.93
C GLN A 45 1.81 29.02 -16.85
N LYS A 46 0.71 29.76 -17.01
CA LYS A 46 0.71 31.23 -16.97
C LYS A 46 1.06 31.78 -15.60
N ILE A 47 0.43 31.29 -14.52
CA ILE A 47 0.61 31.85 -13.17
C ILE A 47 1.97 31.47 -12.57
N LEU A 48 2.43 30.22 -12.76
CA LEU A 48 3.69 29.76 -12.18
C LEU A 48 4.90 29.97 -13.09
N LYS A 49 4.69 30.38 -14.36
CA LYS A 49 5.72 30.47 -15.41
C LYS A 49 6.49 29.14 -15.51
N ILE A 50 5.75 28.06 -15.77
CA ILE A 50 6.27 26.70 -15.92
C ILE A 50 5.86 26.16 -17.28
N ASN A 51 6.59 25.16 -17.78
CA ASN A 51 6.25 24.52 -19.04
C ASN A 51 5.05 23.55 -18.90
N ALA A 52 4.51 23.10 -20.04
CA ALA A 52 3.35 22.22 -20.07
C ALA A 52 3.59 20.88 -19.34
N PHE A 53 4.80 20.34 -19.42
CA PHE A 53 5.17 19.08 -18.77
C PHE A 53 5.20 19.21 -17.24
N GLU A 54 5.80 20.27 -16.71
CA GLU A 54 5.81 20.58 -15.28
C GLU A 54 4.40 20.81 -14.75
N ALA A 55 3.55 21.53 -15.51
CA ALA A 55 2.15 21.73 -15.16
C ALA A 55 1.39 20.40 -15.10
N LEU A 56 1.58 19.50 -16.07
CA LEU A 56 0.99 18.17 -16.07
C LEU A 56 1.47 17.33 -14.88
N LYS A 57 2.76 17.39 -14.53
CA LYS A 57 3.32 16.71 -13.36
C LYS A 57 2.69 17.20 -12.05
N LEU A 58 2.45 18.50 -11.92
CA LEU A 58 1.76 19.07 -10.76
C LEU A 58 0.29 18.62 -10.69
N LEU A 59 -0.42 18.62 -11.82
CA LEU A 59 -1.81 18.18 -11.88
C LEU A 59 -1.99 16.70 -11.57
N SER A 60 -1.07 15.84 -12.06
CA SER A 60 -1.11 14.40 -11.77
C SER A 60 -0.79 14.09 -10.30
N ALA A 61 0.12 14.84 -9.68
CA ALA A 61 0.44 14.70 -8.26
C ALA A 61 -0.67 15.25 -7.34
N HIS A 62 -1.45 16.23 -7.80
CA HIS A 62 -2.48 16.90 -7.00
C HIS A 62 -3.83 16.91 -7.71
N ARG A 63 -4.56 15.79 -7.60
CA ARG A 63 -5.88 15.59 -8.24
C ARG A 63 -6.90 16.70 -7.98
N LYS A 64 -6.84 17.38 -6.82
CA LYS A 64 -7.73 18.52 -6.56
C LYS A 64 -7.52 19.66 -7.56
N LEU A 65 -6.29 19.90 -8.03
CA LEU A 65 -6.00 20.95 -9.00
C LEU A 65 -6.56 20.62 -10.39
N SER A 66 -6.66 19.35 -10.76
CA SER A 66 -7.10 18.94 -12.11
C SER A 66 -8.60 19.04 -12.35
N ILE A 67 -9.38 19.30 -11.30
CA ILE A 67 -10.86 19.36 -11.34
C ILE A 67 -11.35 20.79 -11.06
N LEU A 68 -10.44 21.75 -10.83
CA LEU A 68 -10.82 23.11 -10.46
C LEU A 68 -10.97 24.06 -11.63
N HIS A 69 -11.94 24.97 -11.50
CA HIS A 69 -12.12 26.07 -12.43
C HIS A 69 -10.90 27.00 -12.44
N SER A 70 -10.51 27.47 -13.63
CA SER A 70 -9.32 28.30 -13.82
C SER A 70 -9.33 29.59 -12.99
N ASP A 71 -10.51 30.14 -12.69
CA ASP A 71 -10.65 31.39 -11.93
C ASP A 71 -10.29 31.23 -10.46
N LEU A 72 -10.62 30.09 -9.83
CA LEU A 72 -10.21 29.83 -8.45
C LEU A 72 -8.68 29.77 -8.34
N LEU A 73 -8.00 29.16 -9.31
CA LEU A 73 -6.54 29.09 -9.35
C LEU A 73 -5.92 30.49 -9.47
N LYS A 74 -6.45 31.33 -10.37
CA LYS A 74 -5.99 32.72 -10.57
C LYS A 74 -6.23 33.58 -9.33
N ASN A 75 -7.42 33.48 -8.73
CA ASN A 75 -7.78 34.22 -7.52
C ASN A 75 -6.91 33.81 -6.35
N ASN A 76 -6.76 32.50 -6.11
CA ASN A 76 -5.88 32.00 -5.04
C ASN A 76 -4.42 32.40 -5.27
N TYR A 77 -3.95 32.42 -6.52
CA TYR A 77 -2.61 32.91 -6.83
C TYR A 77 -2.44 34.42 -6.57
N LYS A 78 -3.47 35.23 -6.83
CA LYS A 78 -3.48 36.66 -6.48
C LYS A 78 -3.39 36.85 -4.96
N ILE A 79 -4.17 36.09 -4.20
CA ILE A 79 -4.13 36.09 -2.73
C ILE A 79 -2.72 35.69 -2.25
N CYS A 80 -2.12 34.64 -2.82
CA CYS A 80 -0.75 34.25 -2.49
C CYS A 80 0.27 35.38 -2.72
N LYS A 81 0.16 36.09 -3.86
CA LYS A 81 1.04 37.23 -4.16
C LYS A 81 0.86 38.41 -3.20
N GLN A 82 -0.39 38.77 -2.89
CA GLN A 82 -0.71 39.84 -1.94
C GLN A 82 -0.09 39.56 -0.56
N ASN A 83 -0.04 38.28 -0.18
CA ASN A 83 0.55 37.81 1.06
C ASN A 83 2.05 37.47 0.96
N ARG A 84 2.74 37.95 -0.08
CA ARG A 84 4.20 37.79 -0.28
C ARG A 84 4.68 36.32 -0.25
N LEU A 85 3.83 35.37 -0.67
CA LEU A 85 4.25 33.99 -0.85
C LEU A 85 5.17 33.85 -2.07
N SER A 86 6.32 33.23 -1.85
CA SER A 86 7.30 33.00 -2.91
C SER A 86 6.77 31.98 -3.92
N LYS A 87 7.17 32.15 -5.20
CA LYS A 87 6.84 31.15 -6.23
C LYS A 87 7.38 29.76 -5.85
N LYS A 88 8.55 29.70 -5.19
CA LYS A 88 9.15 28.46 -4.70
C LYS A 88 8.22 27.76 -3.70
N SER A 89 7.68 28.49 -2.72
CA SER A 89 6.75 27.93 -1.72
C SER A 89 5.45 27.45 -2.35
N ILE A 90 4.88 28.20 -3.31
CA ILE A 90 3.67 27.77 -4.03
C ILE A 90 3.93 26.51 -4.85
N ARG A 91 5.11 26.38 -5.49
CA ARG A 91 5.52 25.18 -6.22
C ARG A 91 5.74 23.98 -5.29
N ASN A 92 6.31 24.20 -4.11
CA ASN A 92 6.51 23.16 -3.09
C ASN A 92 5.19 22.70 -2.47
N TYR A 93 4.21 23.60 -2.34
CA TYR A 93 2.90 23.33 -1.75
C TYR A 93 1.74 23.75 -2.66
N PRO A 94 1.58 23.12 -3.86
CA PRO A 94 0.59 23.53 -4.87
C PRO A 94 -0.86 23.49 -4.40
N CYS A 95 -1.13 22.66 -3.39
CA CYS A 95 -2.44 22.52 -2.75
C CYS A 95 -3.07 23.86 -2.32
N VAL A 96 -2.26 24.89 -2.01
CA VAL A 96 -2.74 26.23 -1.65
C VAL A 96 -3.65 26.81 -2.74
N LEU A 97 -3.37 26.52 -4.02
CA LEU A 97 -4.15 27.02 -5.15
C LEU A 97 -5.53 26.37 -5.23
N SER A 98 -5.75 25.24 -4.54
CA SER A 98 -7.01 24.50 -4.54
C SER A 98 -7.95 24.81 -3.36
N GLU A 99 -7.55 25.70 -2.44
CA GLU A 99 -8.30 25.96 -1.21
C GLU A 99 -9.49 26.89 -1.44
N ARG A 100 -10.68 26.52 -0.94
CA ARG A 100 -11.94 27.28 -1.14
C ARG A 100 -12.12 28.49 -0.21
N ASN A 101 -11.28 28.65 0.80
CA ASN A 101 -11.32 29.75 1.78
C ASN A 101 -9.90 30.23 2.11
N LEU A 102 -9.07 30.40 1.07
CA LEU A 102 -7.64 30.63 1.23
C LEU A 102 -7.33 31.88 2.07
N ASP A 103 -8.04 32.97 1.82
CA ASP A 103 -7.81 34.26 2.50
C ASP A 103 -7.98 34.16 4.02
N SER A 104 -9.14 33.67 4.47
CA SER A 104 -9.42 33.41 5.89
C SER A 104 -8.42 32.46 6.55
N LYS A 105 -7.93 31.44 5.80
CA LYS A 105 -6.92 30.53 6.32
C LYS A 105 -5.56 31.20 6.45
N ILE A 106 -5.15 32.01 5.47
CA ILE A 106 -3.91 32.78 5.54
C ILE A 106 -3.92 33.72 6.74
N ASP A 107 -5.04 34.42 6.99
CA ASP A 107 -5.12 35.33 8.14
C ASP A 107 -4.94 34.61 9.47
N LYS A 108 -5.45 33.38 9.60
CA LYS A 108 -5.17 32.54 10.77
C LYS A 108 -3.70 32.12 10.86
N LEU A 109 -3.06 31.81 9.74
CA LEU A 109 -1.65 31.43 9.71
C LEU A 109 -0.71 32.60 10.01
N LYS A 110 -1.09 33.85 9.67
CA LYS A 110 -0.33 35.06 10.03
C LYS A 110 -0.21 35.29 11.54
N LEU A 111 -1.14 34.73 12.32
CA LEU A 111 -1.09 34.81 13.78
C LEU A 111 -0.01 33.91 14.38
N LEU A 112 0.48 32.92 13.62
CA LEU A 112 1.58 32.08 14.07
C LEU A 112 2.89 32.89 14.00
N PRO A 113 3.80 32.76 14.98
CA PRO A 113 5.13 33.36 14.95
C PRO A 113 6.06 32.60 13.99
N LEU A 114 5.63 32.46 12.73
CA LEU A 114 6.32 31.77 11.65
C LEU A 114 6.18 32.58 10.35
N ASN A 115 7.24 32.56 9.54
CA ASN A 115 7.14 33.06 8.18
C ASN A 115 6.03 32.31 7.42
N LEU A 116 5.15 33.02 6.72
CA LEU A 116 4.03 32.42 6.00
C LEU A 116 4.47 31.39 4.95
N ASN A 117 5.67 31.56 4.35
CA ASN A 117 6.24 30.58 3.43
C ASN A 117 6.61 29.25 4.11
N VAL A 118 6.89 29.27 5.41
CA VAL A 118 7.19 28.10 6.25
C VAL A 118 5.92 27.43 6.74
N SER A 119 4.94 28.20 7.21
CA SER A 119 3.66 27.67 7.72
C SER A 119 2.65 27.33 6.62
N LEU A 120 2.95 27.65 5.36
CA LEU A 120 2.07 27.42 4.21
C LEU A 120 1.43 26.02 4.13
N PRO A 121 2.12 24.91 4.45
CA PRO A 121 1.49 23.58 4.38
C PRO A 121 0.25 23.44 5.26
N LEU A 122 0.21 24.18 6.39
CA LEU A 122 -0.90 24.17 7.34
C LEU A 122 -2.20 24.74 6.75
N VAL A 123 -2.16 25.40 5.59
CA VAL A 123 -3.36 25.84 4.87
C VAL A 123 -4.30 24.67 4.53
N GLN A 124 -3.77 23.44 4.43
CA GLN A 124 -4.57 22.25 4.16
C GLN A 124 -5.41 21.81 5.37
N LEU A 125 -5.16 22.35 6.56
CA LEU A 125 -5.91 22.01 7.75
C LEU A 125 -7.39 22.44 7.63
N PRO A 126 -8.33 21.67 8.20
CA PRO A 126 -9.71 22.10 8.32
C PRO A 126 -9.83 23.41 9.12
N GLN A 127 -10.81 24.24 8.78
CA GLN A 127 -11.04 25.54 9.42
C GLN A 127 -11.23 25.42 10.94
N LYS A 128 -11.89 24.34 11.41
CA LYS A 128 -12.04 24.02 12.82
C LYS A 128 -10.69 23.77 13.50
N THR A 129 -9.82 22.98 12.88
CA THR A 129 -8.47 22.69 13.40
C THR A 129 -7.59 23.93 13.44
N LEU A 130 -7.62 24.79 12.42
CA LEU A 130 -6.90 26.07 12.46
C LEU A 130 -7.38 26.98 13.60
N SER A 131 -8.66 26.87 13.97
CA SER A 131 -9.20 27.64 15.10
C SER A 131 -8.70 27.11 16.44
N LEU A 132 -8.57 25.79 16.60
CA LEU A 132 -7.94 25.17 17.78
C LEU A 132 -6.46 25.55 17.91
N VAL A 133 -5.74 25.55 16.78
CA VAL A 133 -4.34 26.01 16.73
C VAL A 133 -4.26 27.48 17.15
N LYS A 134 -5.18 28.34 16.69
CA LYS A 134 -5.25 29.75 17.10
C LYS A 134 -5.50 29.93 18.60
N MET A 135 -6.33 29.08 19.21
CA MET A 135 -6.59 29.16 20.65
C MET A 135 -5.38 28.76 21.50
N ASN A 136 -4.48 27.92 20.96
CA ASN A 136 -3.34 27.36 21.68
C ASN A 136 -2.03 27.55 20.90
N ILE A 137 -1.76 28.76 20.41
CA ILE A 137 -0.61 29.06 19.54
C ILE A 137 0.71 28.65 20.21
N ASN A 138 0.90 29.00 21.48
CA ASN A 138 2.15 28.71 22.19
C ASN A 138 2.40 27.20 22.32
N ASP A 139 1.41 26.40 22.72
CA ASP A 139 1.54 24.94 22.78
C ASP A 139 1.82 24.35 21.39
N PHE A 140 1.06 24.78 20.38
CA PHE A 140 1.26 24.29 19.02
C PHE A 140 2.66 24.62 18.48
N MET A 141 3.17 25.82 18.76
CA MET A 141 4.50 26.24 18.34
C MET A 141 5.62 25.47 19.06
N ASN A 142 5.48 25.25 20.38
CA ASN A 142 6.41 24.44 21.14
C ASN A 142 6.43 22.99 20.63
N LYS A 143 5.26 22.46 20.27
CA LYS A 143 5.11 21.13 19.67
C LYS A 143 5.81 21.03 18.31
N LEU A 144 5.62 22.00 17.42
CA LEU A 144 6.30 22.05 16.12
C LEU A 144 7.83 22.13 16.30
N LYS A 145 8.30 23.01 17.19
CA LYS A 145 9.73 23.16 17.47
C LYS A 145 10.34 21.89 18.06
N SER A 146 9.69 21.31 19.07
CA SER A 146 10.15 20.05 19.67
C SER A 146 10.20 18.94 18.64
N PHE A 147 9.16 18.77 17.81
CA PHE A 147 9.13 17.73 16.78
C PHE A 147 10.22 17.96 15.72
N SER A 148 10.40 19.20 15.28
CA SER A 148 11.46 19.62 14.35
C SER A 148 12.85 19.30 14.89
N THR A 149 13.12 19.58 16.18
CA THR A 149 14.38 19.24 16.84
C THR A 149 14.56 17.74 17.00
N THR A 150 13.54 17.01 17.48
CA THR A 150 13.63 15.56 17.70
C THR A 150 13.99 14.80 16.42
N PHE A 151 13.39 15.18 15.30
CA PHE A 151 13.58 14.52 14.01
C PHE A 151 14.55 15.24 13.07
N GLU A 152 15.19 16.32 13.52
CA GLU A 152 16.15 17.11 12.74
C GLU A 152 15.57 17.59 11.39
N LEU A 153 14.30 17.99 11.40
CA LEU A 153 13.56 18.42 10.22
C LEU A 153 13.43 19.94 10.16
N PRO A 154 13.54 20.56 8.98
CA PRO A 154 13.12 21.95 8.80
C PRO A 154 11.67 22.19 9.23
N LEU A 155 11.37 23.39 9.74
CA LEU A 155 10.03 23.73 10.25
C LEU A 155 8.94 23.66 9.18
N ASP A 156 9.26 23.91 7.90
CA ASP A 156 8.28 23.80 6.82
C ASP A 156 7.91 22.34 6.56
N LYS A 157 8.87 21.41 6.67
CA LYS A 157 8.62 19.96 6.62
C LYS A 157 7.85 19.47 7.84
N THR A 158 8.13 20.02 9.00
CA THR A 158 7.34 19.73 10.21
C THR A 158 5.89 20.21 10.05
N CYS A 159 5.68 21.43 9.52
CA CYS A 159 4.35 21.94 9.17
C CYS A 159 3.64 21.03 8.15
N GLU A 160 4.37 20.56 7.13
CA GLU A 160 3.84 19.63 6.13
C GLU A 160 3.36 18.31 6.77
N ILE A 161 4.15 17.73 7.68
CA ILE A 161 3.78 16.51 8.42
C ILE A 161 2.48 16.74 9.21
N PHE A 162 2.42 17.81 10.01
CA PHE A 162 1.25 18.11 10.85
C PHE A 162 0.00 18.40 10.01
N SER A 163 0.17 19.06 8.85
CA SER A 163 -0.95 19.32 7.92
C SER A 163 -1.61 18.04 7.39
N LYS A 164 -0.85 16.94 7.28
CA LYS A 164 -1.32 15.64 6.76
C LYS A 164 -1.73 14.66 7.86
N ARG A 165 -1.52 14.99 9.14
CA ARG A 165 -1.66 14.08 10.29
C ARG A 165 -2.29 14.79 11.47
N LEU A 166 -3.61 15.00 11.39
CA LEU A 166 -4.37 15.76 12.39
C LEU A 166 -4.24 15.20 13.82
N PHE A 167 -3.98 13.90 14.00
CA PHE A 167 -3.80 13.32 15.32
C PHE A 167 -2.54 13.85 16.04
N LEU A 168 -1.52 14.33 15.32
CA LEU A 168 -0.35 14.99 15.92
C LEU A 168 -0.72 16.36 16.50
N ILE A 169 -1.73 17.01 15.95
CA ILE A 169 -2.23 18.29 16.48
C ILE A 169 -3.01 18.05 17.76
N SER A 170 -3.87 17.01 17.78
CA SER A 170 -4.71 16.69 18.93
C SER A 170 -3.95 16.13 20.12
N LYS A 171 -2.82 15.44 19.90
CA LYS A 171 -1.99 14.92 20.99
C LYS A 171 -1.19 16.03 21.65
N SER A 172 -1.05 15.97 22.97
CA SER A 172 -0.15 16.85 23.71
C SER A 172 1.32 16.58 23.39
N SER A 173 2.18 17.58 23.61
CA SER A 173 3.63 17.44 23.42
C SER A 173 4.21 16.35 24.32
N LYS A 174 3.67 16.21 25.54
CA LYS A 174 4.05 15.16 26.49
C LYS A 174 3.70 13.76 25.96
N GLU A 175 2.46 13.54 25.52
CA GLU A 175 2.06 12.23 24.96
C GLU A 175 2.94 11.81 23.78
N ILE A 176 3.25 12.73 22.85
CA ILE A 176 4.11 12.43 21.72
C ILE A 176 5.50 12.02 22.22
N LYS A 177 6.06 12.76 23.18
CA LYS A 177 7.38 12.45 23.76
C LYS A 177 7.39 11.08 24.46
N ASP A 178 6.36 10.78 25.25
CA ASP A 178 6.25 9.51 25.97
C ASP A 178 6.18 8.33 25.00
N ILE A 179 5.38 8.46 23.92
CA ILE A 179 5.31 7.46 22.86
C ILE A 179 6.65 7.29 22.13
N LEU A 180 7.35 8.38 21.84
CA LEU A 180 8.66 8.33 21.19
C LEU A 180 9.70 7.62 22.05
N ASN A 181 9.76 7.96 23.34
CA ASN A 181 10.65 7.31 24.30
C ASN A 181 10.38 5.80 24.35
N LEU A 182 9.10 5.40 24.42
CA LEU A 182 8.71 3.99 24.39
C LEU A 182 9.26 3.29 23.13
N TYR A 183 9.19 3.92 21.95
CA TYR A 183 9.76 3.33 20.74
C TYR A 183 11.29 3.28 20.75
N TYR A 184 11.96 4.32 21.25
CA TYR A 184 13.42 4.32 21.37
C TYR A 184 13.93 3.24 22.33
N GLU A 185 13.25 3.05 23.47
CA GLU A 185 13.54 1.97 24.44
C GLU A 185 13.41 0.58 23.81
N HIS A 186 12.57 0.44 22.79
CA HIS A 186 12.35 -0.82 22.06
C HIS A 186 13.18 -0.91 20.77
N GLY A 187 14.19 -0.05 20.62
CA GLY A 187 15.20 -0.13 19.56
C GLY A 187 14.78 0.46 18.20
N PHE A 188 13.67 1.19 18.12
CA PHE A 188 13.31 1.90 16.89
C PHE A 188 14.18 3.14 16.71
N THR A 189 14.64 3.39 15.49
CA THR A 189 15.39 4.60 15.15
C THR A 189 14.47 5.77 14.82
N LYS A 190 15.01 7.00 14.79
CA LYS A 190 14.28 8.19 14.30
C LYS A 190 13.76 7.94 12.87
N GLU A 191 14.58 7.30 12.04
CA GLU A 191 14.31 6.99 10.66
C GLU A 191 13.16 5.98 10.51
N ASP A 192 13.10 4.96 11.39
CA ASP A 192 12.00 4.01 11.41
C ASP A 192 10.66 4.68 11.72
N ILE A 193 10.67 5.55 12.73
CA ILE A 193 9.47 6.30 13.16
C ILE A 193 9.03 7.29 12.07
N LEU A 194 9.97 8.03 11.46
CA LEU A 194 9.66 8.96 10.37
C LEU A 194 9.04 8.27 9.14
N LYS A 195 9.47 7.04 8.84
CA LYS A 195 8.89 6.24 7.76
C LYS A 195 7.44 5.84 8.04
N ASP A 196 7.01 5.76 9.30
CA ASP A 196 5.64 5.38 9.67
C ASP A 196 5.09 6.15 10.89
N LEU A 197 4.93 7.47 10.76
CA LEU A 197 4.40 8.33 11.83
C LEU A 197 3.00 7.96 12.34
N TRP A 198 2.25 7.10 11.64
CA TRP A 198 0.95 6.63 12.11
C TRP A 198 1.04 5.81 13.39
N ILE A 199 2.21 5.26 13.72
CA ILE A 199 2.42 4.58 15.00
C ILE A 199 2.25 5.52 16.21
N LEU A 200 2.47 6.83 16.02
CA LEU A 200 2.28 7.85 17.06
C LEU A 200 0.80 8.16 17.37
N LYS A 201 -0.15 7.57 16.62
CA LYS A 201 -1.59 7.79 16.82
C LYS A 201 -2.11 7.11 18.09
N TYR A 202 -1.52 5.97 18.46
CA TYR A 202 -2.07 5.06 19.47
C TYR A 202 -1.74 5.51 20.90
N SER A 203 -2.45 4.98 21.89
CA SER A 203 -2.16 5.23 23.31
C SER A 203 -0.96 4.40 23.78
N ASN A 204 -0.32 4.84 24.87
CA ASN A 204 0.80 4.11 25.48
C ASN A 204 0.40 2.66 25.82
N ASP A 205 -0.76 2.44 26.43
CA ASP A 205 -1.23 1.09 26.79
C ASP A 205 -1.36 0.17 25.57
N PHE A 206 -1.95 0.68 24.49
CA PHE A 206 -2.08 -0.09 23.25
C PHE A 206 -0.69 -0.47 22.72
N ILE A 207 0.23 0.49 22.69
CA ILE A 207 1.57 0.27 22.15
C ILE A 207 2.34 -0.71 23.05
N ILE A 208 2.30 -0.56 24.37
CA ILE A 208 2.94 -1.46 25.34
C ILE A 208 2.42 -2.88 25.17
N ASN A 209 1.09 -3.07 25.14
CA ASN A 209 0.49 -4.41 24.95
C ASN A 209 0.93 -5.02 23.62
N ARG A 210 1.00 -4.20 22.57
CA ARG A 210 1.44 -4.63 21.24
C ARG A 210 2.92 -5.02 21.21
N LEU A 211 3.78 -4.24 21.85
CA LEU A 211 5.22 -4.48 21.96
C LEU A 211 5.47 -5.79 22.71
N LYS A 212 4.88 -5.94 23.90
CA LYS A 212 4.96 -7.15 24.72
C LYS A 212 4.51 -8.38 23.94
N PHE A 213 3.36 -8.30 23.25
CA PHE A 213 2.85 -9.41 22.46
C PHE A 213 3.84 -9.86 21.39
N ILE A 214 4.51 -8.92 20.70
CA ILE A 214 5.50 -9.24 19.65
C ILE A 214 6.82 -9.75 20.25
N GLN A 215 7.30 -9.15 21.35
CA GLN A 215 8.54 -9.55 22.02
C GLN A 215 8.45 -10.97 22.60
N ASN A 216 7.27 -11.38 23.05
CA ASN A 216 7.01 -12.74 23.51
C ASN A 216 7.03 -13.77 22.37
N GLN A 217 7.16 -13.35 21.11
CA GLN A 217 7.31 -14.26 19.97
C GLN A 217 8.78 -14.48 19.66
N GLU A 218 9.24 -15.72 19.77
CA GLU A 218 10.64 -16.06 19.50
C GLU A 218 11.11 -15.57 18.14
N LYS A 219 12.25 -14.89 18.13
CA LYS A 219 12.98 -14.41 16.94
C LYS A 219 12.15 -13.53 15.99
N CYS A 220 11.01 -12.96 16.39
CA CYS A 220 10.22 -12.09 15.49
C CYS A 220 10.87 -10.71 15.36
N VAL A 221 11.35 -10.35 14.16
CA VAL A 221 11.93 -9.03 13.92
C VAL A 221 10.81 -8.00 13.85
N MET A 222 10.80 -7.10 14.82
CA MET A 222 9.77 -6.08 14.95
C MET A 222 9.85 -5.05 13.83
N LYS A 223 8.68 -4.63 13.31
CA LYS A 223 8.55 -3.61 12.26
C LYS A 223 7.45 -2.63 12.62
N THR A 224 7.56 -1.38 12.21
CA THR A 224 6.61 -0.31 12.55
C THR A 224 5.17 -0.62 12.13
N TRP A 225 4.96 -1.22 10.95
CA TRP A 225 3.62 -1.59 10.50
C TRP A 225 2.93 -2.62 11.42
N MET A 226 3.70 -3.46 12.14
CA MET A 226 3.16 -4.46 13.08
C MET A 226 2.51 -3.79 14.29
N LEU A 227 2.98 -2.60 14.65
CA LEU A 227 2.49 -1.84 15.79
C LEU A 227 1.11 -1.24 15.57
N ARG A 228 0.65 -1.14 14.31
CA ARG A 228 -0.61 -0.48 13.96
C ARG A 228 -1.58 -1.31 13.11
N CYS A 229 -1.14 -2.46 12.60
CA CYS A 229 -2.00 -3.31 11.78
C CYS A 229 -3.13 -3.93 12.63
N PRO A 230 -4.20 -4.44 12.00
CA PRO A 230 -5.17 -5.26 12.71
C PRO A 230 -4.51 -6.48 13.38
N GLU A 231 -5.07 -6.94 14.50
CA GLU A 231 -4.52 -8.07 15.27
C GLU A 231 -4.48 -9.38 14.47
N ASP A 232 -5.54 -9.67 13.70
CA ASP A 232 -5.59 -10.86 12.84
C ASP A 232 -4.44 -10.88 11.82
N THR A 233 -4.08 -9.71 11.29
CA THR A 233 -2.99 -9.52 10.33
C THR A 233 -1.64 -9.77 11.00
N LEU A 234 -1.47 -9.30 12.24
CA LEU A 234 -0.27 -9.55 13.02
C LEU A 234 -0.12 -11.04 13.37
N ILE A 235 -1.17 -11.66 13.90
CA ILE A 235 -1.18 -13.10 14.24
C ILE A 235 -0.87 -13.95 13.01
N LYS A 236 -1.52 -13.68 11.87
CA LYS A 236 -1.23 -14.37 10.61
C LYS A 236 0.23 -14.22 10.19
N HIS A 237 0.82 -13.03 10.38
CA HIS A 237 2.23 -12.80 10.06
C HIS A 237 3.16 -13.63 10.96
N ILE A 238 2.97 -13.55 12.28
CA ILE A 238 3.76 -14.30 13.27
C ILE A 238 3.65 -15.80 13.02
N ARG A 239 2.42 -16.30 12.87
CA ARG A 239 2.14 -17.71 12.56
C ARG A 239 2.89 -18.14 11.30
N ARG A 240 2.82 -17.36 10.23
CA ARG A 240 3.53 -17.67 8.98
C ARG A 240 5.05 -17.69 9.17
N GLN A 241 5.62 -16.78 9.96
CA GLN A 241 7.05 -16.80 10.26
C GLN A 241 7.44 -18.05 11.04
N SER A 242 6.64 -18.43 12.04
CA SER A 242 6.82 -19.66 12.82
C SER A 242 6.73 -20.91 11.94
N GLU A 243 5.66 -21.06 11.15
CA GLU A 243 5.49 -22.19 10.20
C GLU A 243 6.65 -22.27 9.20
N ASN A 244 7.07 -21.14 8.65
CA ASN A 244 8.21 -21.10 7.73
C ASN A 244 9.49 -21.60 8.39
N ARG A 245 9.72 -21.29 9.67
CA ARG A 245 10.90 -21.78 10.41
C ARG A 245 10.84 -23.26 10.69
N VAL A 246 9.69 -23.76 11.12
CA VAL A 246 9.50 -25.20 11.32
C VAL A 246 9.83 -25.96 10.03
N ILE A 247 9.43 -25.44 8.87
CA ILE A 247 9.71 -26.06 7.57
C ILE A 247 11.18 -25.93 7.15
N LEU A 248 11.81 -24.78 7.37
CA LEU A 248 13.22 -24.57 7.00
C LEU A 248 14.19 -25.28 7.94
N GLY A 249 13.87 -25.37 9.23
CA GLY A 249 14.86 -25.65 10.27
C GLY A 249 16.00 -24.63 10.21
N GLU A 250 17.23 -25.13 10.13
CA GLU A 250 18.44 -24.32 9.95
C GLU A 250 18.78 -24.00 8.49
N ASN A 251 18.01 -24.56 7.55
CA ASN A 251 18.30 -24.41 6.12
C ASN A 251 17.87 -23.03 5.61
N SER A 252 18.62 -22.48 4.67
CA SER A 252 18.16 -21.38 3.82
C SER A 252 17.07 -21.86 2.85
N LEU A 253 16.32 -20.92 2.27
CA LEU A 253 15.34 -21.23 1.20
C LEU A 253 16.00 -21.97 0.02
N VAL A 254 17.25 -21.63 -0.32
CA VAL A 254 18.03 -22.29 -1.38
C VAL A 254 18.24 -23.76 -1.04
N GLN A 255 18.74 -24.04 0.17
CA GLN A 255 19.00 -25.40 0.64
C GLN A 255 17.71 -26.20 0.74
N TYR A 256 16.63 -25.59 1.24
CA TYR A 256 15.32 -26.21 1.29
C TYR A 256 14.84 -26.62 -0.11
N LEU A 257 14.85 -25.70 -1.08
CA LEU A 257 14.42 -26.01 -2.45
C LEU A 257 15.33 -27.03 -3.14
N SER A 258 16.65 -26.93 -2.93
CA SER A 258 17.63 -27.88 -3.46
C SER A 258 17.35 -29.30 -3.00
N LYS A 259 17.08 -29.48 -1.70
CA LYS A 259 16.75 -30.78 -1.11
C LYS A 259 15.37 -31.25 -1.58
N LYS A 260 14.35 -30.40 -1.47
CA LYS A 260 12.95 -30.74 -1.76
C LYS A 260 12.68 -31.07 -3.23
N LEU A 261 13.43 -30.46 -4.15
CA LEU A 261 13.29 -30.67 -5.60
C LEU A 261 14.45 -31.48 -6.22
N HIS A 262 15.37 -31.99 -5.40
CA HIS A 262 16.53 -32.78 -5.85
C HIS A 262 17.35 -32.12 -6.97
N CYS A 263 17.44 -30.78 -7.01
CA CYS A 263 18.01 -30.06 -8.16
C CYS A 263 19.42 -29.50 -7.93
N GLY A 264 19.96 -29.57 -6.71
CA GLY A 264 21.22 -28.93 -6.33
C GLY A 264 21.08 -27.42 -6.07
N GLU A 265 22.00 -26.85 -5.29
CA GLU A 265 21.90 -25.46 -4.84
C GLU A 265 22.04 -24.42 -5.96
N ALA A 266 22.91 -24.68 -6.95
CA ALA A 266 23.10 -23.78 -8.08
C ALA A 266 21.81 -23.59 -8.88
N ASN A 267 21.06 -24.68 -9.12
CA ASN A 267 19.77 -24.62 -9.78
C ASN A 267 18.74 -23.94 -8.88
N ALA A 268 18.66 -24.27 -7.60
CA ALA A 268 17.75 -23.62 -6.66
C ALA A 268 17.97 -22.09 -6.59
N LYS A 269 19.24 -21.63 -6.56
CA LYS A 269 19.60 -20.20 -6.67
C LYS A 269 19.10 -19.60 -8.00
N SER A 270 19.27 -20.31 -9.11
CA SER A 270 18.77 -19.89 -10.42
C SER A 270 17.24 -19.76 -10.45
N LEU A 271 16.49 -20.69 -9.82
CA LEU A 271 15.03 -20.64 -9.70
C LEU A 271 14.58 -19.37 -8.95
N ILE A 272 15.20 -19.09 -7.79
CA ILE A 272 14.89 -17.91 -6.97
C ILE A 272 15.24 -16.62 -7.72
N ARG A 273 16.38 -16.58 -8.43
CA ARG A 273 16.77 -15.40 -9.23
C ARG A 273 15.79 -15.12 -10.36
N LYS A 274 15.32 -16.16 -11.06
CA LYS A 274 14.30 -16.03 -12.12
C LYS A 274 12.92 -15.68 -11.56
N HIS A 275 12.62 -16.08 -10.33
CA HIS A 275 11.35 -15.80 -9.65
C HIS A 275 11.56 -15.28 -8.21
N PRO A 276 11.97 -14.01 -8.03
CA PRO A 276 12.27 -13.46 -6.70
C PRO A 276 11.09 -13.51 -5.73
N GLN A 277 9.86 -13.55 -6.24
CA GLN A 277 8.63 -13.69 -5.48
C GLN A 277 8.60 -14.96 -4.60
N LEU A 278 9.39 -15.99 -4.94
CA LEU A 278 9.53 -17.20 -4.12
C LEU A 278 10.08 -16.89 -2.72
N GLN A 279 10.94 -15.88 -2.57
CA GLN A 279 11.47 -15.44 -1.28
C GLN A 279 10.38 -14.95 -0.33
N HIS A 280 9.25 -14.52 -0.87
CA HIS A 280 8.13 -13.95 -0.11
C HIS A 280 6.87 -14.81 -0.19
N LYS A 281 6.94 -16.04 -0.70
CA LYS A 281 5.83 -17.00 -0.65
C LYS A 281 5.82 -17.69 0.73
N SER A 282 4.65 -18.16 1.16
CA SER A 282 4.55 -19.03 2.35
C SER A 282 5.19 -20.38 1.99
N LEU A 283 6.11 -20.85 2.84
CA LEU A 283 6.75 -22.14 2.63
C LEU A 283 5.77 -23.29 2.81
N SER A 284 4.83 -23.19 3.76
CA SER A 284 3.77 -24.18 3.91
C SER A 284 2.97 -24.35 2.61
N LYS A 285 2.56 -23.24 1.98
CA LYS A 285 1.86 -23.29 0.69
C LYS A 285 2.74 -23.82 -0.44
N MET A 286 4.03 -23.50 -0.43
CA MET A 286 4.99 -23.98 -1.42
C MET A 286 5.19 -25.50 -1.28
N ASN A 287 5.41 -25.97 -0.06
CA ASN A 287 5.54 -27.39 0.28
C ASN A 287 4.30 -28.16 -0.14
N LEU A 288 3.11 -27.66 0.22
CA LEU A 288 1.84 -28.26 -0.16
C LEU A 288 1.67 -28.34 -1.69
N MET A 289 2.06 -27.29 -2.43
CA MET A 289 2.02 -27.30 -3.89
C MET A 289 2.96 -28.36 -4.47
N ILE A 290 4.19 -28.48 -3.97
CA ILE A 290 5.14 -29.51 -4.42
C ILE A 290 4.57 -30.91 -4.18
N ASP A 291 4.13 -31.18 -2.94
CA ASP A 291 3.56 -32.48 -2.57
C ASP A 291 2.31 -32.82 -3.39
N LEU A 292 1.46 -31.82 -3.67
CA LEU A 292 0.28 -31.99 -4.52
C LEU A 292 0.66 -32.34 -5.95
N LEU A 293 1.63 -31.64 -6.54
CA LEU A 293 2.09 -31.92 -7.90
C LEU A 293 2.71 -33.31 -8.01
N CYS A 294 3.55 -33.72 -7.05
CA CYS A 294 4.10 -35.08 -7.02
C CYS A 294 3.00 -36.14 -6.92
N LYS A 295 1.97 -35.92 -6.10
CA LYS A 295 0.78 -36.79 -6.03
C LYS A 295 -0.02 -36.88 -7.33
N GLN A 296 0.06 -35.86 -8.19
CA GLN A 296 -0.57 -35.88 -9.52
C GLN A 296 0.35 -36.46 -10.61
N GLY A 297 1.50 -37.04 -10.22
CA GLY A 297 2.43 -37.70 -11.13
C GLY A 297 3.47 -36.78 -11.78
N PHE A 298 3.55 -35.50 -11.36
CA PHE A 298 4.62 -34.62 -11.81
C PHE A 298 5.91 -34.87 -11.03
N ASN A 299 7.04 -34.96 -11.72
CA ASN A 299 8.33 -35.09 -11.05
C ASN A 299 8.94 -33.71 -10.71
N GLU A 300 9.96 -33.73 -9.86
CA GLU A 300 10.63 -32.53 -9.35
C GLU A 300 11.35 -31.74 -10.45
N ASP A 301 11.89 -32.43 -11.47
CA ASP A 301 12.53 -31.79 -12.63
C ASP A 301 11.52 -30.97 -13.44
N GLN A 302 10.29 -31.47 -13.64
CA GLN A 302 9.21 -30.72 -14.29
C GLN A 302 8.84 -29.46 -13.49
N ILE A 303 8.84 -29.56 -12.15
CA ILE A 303 8.62 -28.42 -11.26
C ILE A 303 9.77 -27.40 -11.41
N CYS A 304 11.02 -27.86 -11.43
CA CYS A 304 12.20 -27.01 -11.63
C CYS A 304 12.20 -26.30 -12.98
N LYS A 305 11.67 -26.93 -14.03
CA LYS A 305 11.52 -26.32 -15.36
C LYS A 305 10.40 -25.28 -15.41
N SER A 306 9.43 -25.34 -14.49
CA SER A 306 8.28 -24.42 -14.43
C SER A 306 8.03 -23.84 -13.02
N PRO A 307 9.04 -23.21 -12.39
CA PRO A 307 9.00 -22.82 -10.97
C PRO A 307 7.92 -21.80 -10.63
N LYS A 308 7.41 -21.06 -11.64
CA LYS A 308 6.26 -20.17 -11.48
C LYS A 308 5.05 -20.88 -10.89
N ILE A 309 4.87 -22.19 -11.11
CA ILE A 309 3.75 -22.98 -10.55
C ILE A 309 3.68 -22.89 -9.02
N LEU A 310 4.83 -22.77 -8.35
CA LEU A 310 4.92 -22.64 -6.89
C LEU A 310 4.33 -21.33 -6.34
N LEU A 311 4.07 -20.36 -7.21
CA LEU A 311 3.45 -19.08 -6.84
C LEU A 311 1.92 -19.13 -6.91
N HIS A 312 1.34 -20.09 -7.64
CA HIS A 312 -0.10 -20.22 -7.81
C HIS A 312 -0.80 -20.74 -6.53
N SER A 313 -2.14 -20.71 -6.55
CA SER A 313 -2.98 -21.33 -5.53
C SER A 313 -3.15 -22.82 -5.81
N THR A 314 -3.12 -23.64 -4.77
CA THR A 314 -3.36 -25.09 -4.84
C THR A 314 -4.71 -25.43 -5.46
N GLU A 315 -5.73 -24.64 -5.16
CA GLU A 315 -7.12 -24.84 -5.61
C GLU A 315 -7.19 -24.71 -7.14
N THR A 316 -6.76 -23.56 -7.69
CA THR A 316 -6.74 -23.33 -9.14
C THR A 316 -5.88 -24.37 -9.87
N THR A 317 -4.71 -24.74 -9.33
CA THR A 317 -3.86 -25.74 -9.97
C THR A 317 -4.56 -27.09 -10.06
N LEU A 318 -5.20 -27.54 -8.97
CA LEU A 318 -5.91 -28.80 -8.92
C LEU A 318 -7.14 -28.83 -9.84
N GLU A 319 -7.91 -27.74 -9.87
CA GLU A 319 -9.05 -27.58 -10.78
C GLU A 319 -8.60 -27.74 -12.24
N ARG A 320 -7.49 -27.08 -12.61
CA ARG A 320 -6.94 -27.17 -13.96
C ARG A 320 -6.40 -28.55 -14.31
N VAL A 321 -5.78 -29.25 -13.36
CA VAL A 321 -5.32 -30.63 -13.55
C VAL A 321 -6.50 -31.56 -13.77
N LYS A 322 -7.56 -31.47 -12.94
CA LYS A 322 -8.79 -32.26 -13.10
C LYS A 322 -9.48 -32.00 -14.43
N GLN A 323 -9.58 -30.74 -14.84
CA GLN A 323 -10.18 -30.37 -16.12
C GLN A 323 -9.41 -30.97 -17.30
N LEU A 324 -8.08 -30.91 -17.29
CA LEU A 324 -7.26 -31.52 -18.35
C LEU A 324 -7.38 -33.05 -18.33
N ALA A 325 -7.36 -33.67 -17.15
CA ALA A 325 -7.52 -35.10 -17.00
C ALA A 325 -8.88 -35.59 -17.54
N SER A 326 -9.97 -34.84 -17.32
CA SER A 326 -11.29 -35.16 -17.87
C SER A 326 -11.36 -35.13 -19.41
N LEU A 327 -10.43 -34.41 -20.05
CA LEU A 327 -10.27 -34.39 -21.50
C LEU A 327 -9.28 -35.45 -22.00
N GLY A 328 -8.85 -36.38 -21.14
CA GLY A 328 -7.84 -37.40 -21.47
C GLY A 328 -6.44 -36.80 -21.71
N LYS A 329 -6.16 -35.59 -21.22
CA LYS A 329 -4.87 -34.93 -21.36
C LYS A 329 -4.19 -34.79 -19.99
N ILE A 330 -3.04 -35.44 -19.82
CA ILE A 330 -2.13 -35.13 -18.72
C ILE A 330 -1.12 -34.10 -19.25
N PRO A 331 -1.02 -32.90 -18.65
CA PRO A 331 -0.13 -31.90 -19.19
C PRO A 331 1.33 -32.29 -18.97
N ASN A 332 2.05 -32.75 -20.00
CA ASN A 332 3.48 -33.10 -19.89
C ASN A 332 4.38 -31.96 -19.39
N ARG A 333 3.89 -30.72 -19.45
CA ARG A 333 4.56 -29.51 -18.93
C ARG A 333 3.61 -28.71 -18.06
N LEU A 334 4.08 -28.38 -16.86
CA LEU A 334 3.34 -27.55 -15.89
C LEU A 334 3.06 -26.11 -16.39
N TYR A 335 3.75 -25.67 -17.45
CA TYR A 335 3.59 -24.34 -18.03
C TYR A 335 2.12 -23.96 -18.29
N ILE A 336 1.31 -24.88 -18.83
CA ILE A 336 -0.11 -24.60 -19.12
C ILE A 336 -0.91 -24.23 -17.86
N LEU A 337 -0.58 -24.86 -16.73
CA LEU A 337 -1.23 -24.60 -15.45
C LEU A 337 -0.92 -23.21 -14.89
N THR A 338 0.15 -22.56 -15.38
CA THR A 338 0.59 -21.22 -14.95
C THR A 338 0.06 -20.06 -15.80
N LYS A 339 -0.74 -20.36 -16.83
CA LYS A 339 -1.32 -19.34 -17.72
C LYS A 339 -2.34 -18.46 -17.00
N SER A 340 -2.56 -17.25 -17.51
CA SER A 340 -3.70 -16.42 -17.09
C SER A 340 -5.01 -17.14 -17.39
N GLN A 341 -6.09 -16.78 -16.69
CA GLN A 341 -7.39 -17.42 -16.89
C GLN A 341 -7.84 -17.35 -18.36
N LYS A 342 -7.71 -16.18 -18.99
CA LYS A 342 -8.05 -15.98 -20.41
C LYS A 342 -7.31 -16.97 -21.33
N LEU A 343 -5.99 -17.08 -21.18
CA LEU A 343 -5.16 -17.94 -22.03
C LEU A 343 -5.42 -19.43 -21.75
N TYR A 344 -5.69 -19.78 -20.49
CA TYR A 344 -6.02 -21.14 -20.11
C TYR A 344 -7.38 -21.57 -20.70
N THR A 345 -8.40 -20.72 -20.61
CA THR A 345 -9.71 -20.97 -21.22
C THR A 345 -9.62 -21.15 -22.73
N GLN A 346 -8.90 -20.26 -23.44
CA GLN A 346 -8.67 -20.40 -24.89
C GLN A 346 -8.01 -21.73 -25.26
N TYR A 347 -7.05 -22.18 -24.43
CA TYR A 347 -6.40 -23.47 -24.65
C TYR A 347 -7.38 -24.65 -24.49
N ILE A 348 -8.25 -24.62 -23.47
CA ILE A 348 -9.27 -25.65 -23.27
C ILE A 348 -10.30 -25.64 -24.40
N GLU A 349 -10.77 -24.48 -24.84
CA GLU A 349 -11.72 -24.34 -25.95
C GLU A 349 -11.15 -24.96 -27.24
N ASN A 350 -9.87 -24.67 -27.54
CA ASN A 350 -9.20 -25.26 -28.70
C ASN A 350 -9.07 -26.78 -28.58
N LEU A 351 -8.74 -27.32 -27.40
CA LEU A 351 -8.68 -28.76 -27.18
C LEU A 351 -10.04 -29.44 -27.41
N ILE A 352 -11.11 -28.85 -26.88
CA ILE A 352 -12.47 -29.38 -27.05
C ILE A 352 -12.87 -29.35 -28.53
N LYS A 353 -12.53 -28.28 -29.26
CA LYS A 353 -12.80 -28.17 -30.69
C LYS A 353 -12.11 -29.28 -31.48
N THR A 354 -10.80 -29.48 -31.26
CA THR A 354 -10.03 -30.54 -31.93
C THR A 354 -10.53 -31.94 -31.60
N GLN A 355 -11.01 -32.19 -30.37
CA GLN A 355 -11.55 -33.49 -29.99
C GLN A 355 -12.88 -33.79 -30.70
N LYS A 356 -13.73 -32.78 -30.93
CA LYS A 356 -14.95 -32.91 -31.74
C LYS A 356 -14.65 -33.18 -33.21
N GLU A 357 -13.60 -32.55 -33.75
CA GLU A 357 -13.16 -32.77 -35.14
C GLU A 357 -12.56 -34.17 -35.37
N LEU A 358 -12.10 -34.86 -34.32
CA LEU A 358 -11.57 -36.23 -34.39
C LEU A 358 -12.63 -37.33 -34.16
N THR A 359 -13.83 -36.95 -33.70
CA THR A 359 -14.93 -37.88 -33.37
C THR A 359 -16.08 -37.82 -34.39
N ASN A 360 -16.01 -36.90 -35.35
CA ASN A 360 -16.82 -36.86 -36.57
C ASN A 360 -15.95 -37.33 -37.74
#